data_AF-A0A847I3D1-F1
#
_entry.id   AF-A0A847I3D1-F1
#
_cell.length_a   1.000
_cell.length_b   1.000
_cell.length_c   1.000
_cell.angle_alpha   90.00
_cell.angle_beta   90.00
_cell.angle_gamma   90.00
#
_symmetry.space_group_name_H-M   'P 1'
#
loop_
_entity.id
_entity.type
_entity.pdbx_description
1 polymer ?
#
loop_
_entity_poly.entity_id
_entity_poly.type
_entity_poly.pdbx_seq_one_letter_code
_entity_poly.pdbx_strand_id
1 'polypeptide(L)'
;MPGILCEHCTAACCRYVALPIETPTERSDFDDIRWYLLHENISVFVEDGDWYISMQTSCRQIAADGRCMIYARRPRICRKYTTENCDYHSGDYGWKAHFTCP
;
A
#
# COMPACT_ATOMS: atom_id res chain seq x y z
N MET A 1 -26.38 0.26 5.31
CA MET A 1 -26.01 0.79 3.99
C MET A 1 -24.51 1.08 4.04
N PRO A 2 -23.65 0.45 3.23
CA PRO A 2 -22.24 0.82 3.22
C PRO A 2 -22.15 2.16 2.50
N GLY A 3 -22.40 3.23 3.27
CA GLY A 3 -22.39 4.60 2.79
C GLY A 3 -21.04 4.89 2.16
N ILE A 4 -21.12 5.47 0.96
CA ILE A 4 -20.06 6.10 0.17
C ILE A 4 -18.83 6.51 1.02
N LEU A 5 -17.88 5.58 1.18
CA LEU A 5 -16.60 5.85 1.82
C LEU A 5 -15.75 6.84 0.99
N CYS A 6 -16.13 7.04 -0.28
CA CYS A 6 -15.47 7.97 -1.20
C CYS A 6 -15.63 9.44 -0.80
N GLU A 7 -16.67 9.82 -0.05
CA GLU A 7 -16.85 11.21 0.41
C GLU A 7 -15.91 11.57 1.56
N HIS A 8 -15.43 10.58 2.31
CA HIS A 8 -14.47 10.74 3.42
C HIS A 8 -13.09 10.15 3.10
N CYS A 9 -12.85 9.75 1.85
CA CYS A 9 -11.60 9.11 1.46
C CYS A 9 -10.46 10.15 1.43
N THR A 10 -9.45 9.94 2.26
CA THR A 10 -8.23 10.77 2.28
C THR A 10 -7.21 10.40 1.20
N ALA A 11 -7.52 9.39 0.36
CA ALA A 11 -6.68 8.83 -0.69
C ALA A 11 -5.35 8.20 -0.23
N ALA A 12 -5.23 7.79 1.05
CA ALA A 12 -4.02 7.16 1.58
C ALA A 12 -3.54 5.96 0.73
N CYS A 13 -4.43 5.00 0.44
CA CYS A 13 -4.12 3.82 -0.37
C CYS A 13 -3.81 4.10 -1.85
N CYS A 14 -4.11 5.31 -2.34
CA CYS A 14 -3.80 5.72 -3.70
C CYS A 14 -2.43 6.41 -3.80
N ARG A 15 -1.74 6.63 -2.67
CA ARG A 15 -0.43 7.29 -2.59
C ARG A 15 0.76 6.35 -2.52
N TYR A 16 0.52 5.04 -2.51
CA TYR A 16 1.56 4.03 -2.60
C TYR A 16 1.13 2.85 -3.46
N VAL A 17 2.11 2.04 -3.85
CA VAL A 17 1.90 0.75 -4.50
C VAL A 17 2.58 -0.30 -3.65
N ALA A 18 1.81 -1.28 -3.17
CA ALA A 18 2.33 -2.44 -2.46
C ALA A 18 2.24 -3.67 -3.37
N LEU A 19 3.34 -4.42 -3.47
CA LEU A 19 3.42 -5.67 -4.21
C LEU A 19 3.97 -6.78 -3.31
N PRO A 20 3.44 -8.01 -3.40
CA PRO A 20 4.02 -9.13 -2.69
C PRO A 20 5.41 -9.42 -3.25
N ILE A 21 6.36 -9.71 -2.36
CA ILE A 21 7.70 -10.19 -2.68
C ILE A 21 7.87 -11.60 -2.11
N GLU A 22 8.87 -12.31 -2.60
CA GLU A 22 9.19 -13.64 -2.06
C GLU A 22 9.63 -13.53 -0.59
N THR A 23 9.16 -14.46 0.23
CA THR A 23 9.55 -14.54 1.64
C THR A 23 11.05 -14.86 1.73
N PRO A 24 11.87 -14.00 2.36
CA PRO A 24 13.30 -14.23 2.48
C PRO A 24 13.56 -15.47 3.35
N THR A 25 14.37 -16.39 2.85
CA THR A 25 14.74 -17.63 3.55
C THR A 25 16.25 -17.72 3.77
N GLU A 26 17.04 -17.11 2.89
CA GLU A 26 18.50 -17.10 2.95
C GLU A 26 19.05 -15.70 3.25
N ARG A 27 20.32 -15.64 3.68
CA ARG A 27 20.97 -14.37 4.01
C ARG A 27 21.07 -13.42 2.82
N SER A 28 21.22 -13.95 1.61
CA SER A 28 21.20 -13.19 0.36
C SER A 28 19.88 -12.44 0.16
N ASP A 29 18.75 -13.07 0.48
CA ASP A 29 17.42 -12.47 0.30
C ASP A 29 17.24 -11.24 1.19
N PHE A 30 17.82 -11.28 2.41
CA PHE A 30 17.85 -10.12 3.30
C PHE A 30 18.76 -8.99 2.79
N ASP A 31 19.85 -9.33 2.09
CA ASP A 31 20.71 -8.32 1.44
C ASP A 31 19.99 -7.68 0.24
N ASP A 32 19.15 -8.42 -0.50
CA ASP A 32 18.29 -7.87 -1.54
C ASP A 32 17.22 -6.93 -0.96
N ILE A 33 16.60 -7.31 0.16
CA ILE A 33 15.67 -6.43 0.90
C ILE A 33 16.36 -5.16 1.36
N ARG A 34 17.58 -5.29 1.88
CA ARG A 34 18.40 -4.13 2.23
C ARG A 34 18.64 -3.24 1.02
N TRP A 35 18.96 -3.82 -0.15
CA TRP A 35 19.14 -3.07 -1.39
C TRP A 35 17.86 -2.33 -1.80
N TYR A 36 16.66 -2.93 -1.66
CA TYR A 36 15.40 -2.22 -1.88
C TYR A 36 15.25 -1.00 -0.96
N LEU A 37 15.52 -1.17 0.33
CA LEU A 37 15.41 -0.12 1.34
C LEU A 37 16.42 1.03 1.17
N LEU A 38 17.48 0.84 0.37
CA LEU A 38 18.43 1.93 0.05
C LEU A 38 17.87 2.93 -0.98
N HIS A 39 16.72 2.65 -1.60
CA HIS A 39 16.09 3.55 -2.55
C HIS A 39 15.07 4.45 -1.84
N GLU A 40 14.98 5.70 -2.29
CA GLU A 40 13.99 6.65 -1.78
C GLU A 40 12.57 6.13 -1.99
N ASN A 41 11.67 6.45 -1.06
CA ASN A 41 10.24 6.11 -1.11
C ASN A 41 9.94 4.61 -1.11
N ILE A 42 10.88 3.75 -0.70
CA ILE A 42 10.64 2.32 -0.53
C ILE A 42 10.50 1.96 0.95
N SER A 43 9.48 1.16 1.28
CA SER A 43 9.38 0.45 2.55
C SER A 43 9.04 -1.01 2.32
N VAL A 44 9.36 -1.87 3.29
CA VAL A 44 9.03 -3.30 3.24
C VAL A 44 8.25 -3.64 4.50
N PHE A 45 7.12 -4.32 4.38
CA PHE A 45 6.28 -4.70 5.51
C PHE A 45 5.85 -6.16 5.41
N VAL A 46 5.54 -6.75 6.57
CA VAL A 46 5.09 -8.14 6.68
C VAL A 46 3.71 -8.17 7.29
N GLU A 47 2.76 -8.73 6.56
CA GLU A 47 1.36 -8.89 6.96
C GLU A 47 0.98 -10.37 6.86
N ASP A 48 0.49 -10.95 7.95
CA ASP A 48 0.15 -12.38 8.05
C ASP A 48 1.23 -13.41 7.66
N GLY A 49 2.48 -12.98 7.51
CA GLY A 49 3.61 -13.83 7.11
C GLY A 49 4.00 -13.66 5.64
N ASP A 50 3.20 -12.92 4.88
CA ASP A 50 3.51 -12.50 3.52
C ASP A 50 4.31 -11.20 3.55
N TRP A 51 5.31 -11.12 2.68
CA TRP A 51 6.19 -9.97 2.55
C TRP A 51 5.72 -9.06 1.42
N TYR A 52 5.76 -7.76 1.66
CA TYR A 52 5.34 -6.75 0.71
C TYR A 52 6.39 -5.66 0.59
N ILE A 53 6.66 -5.23 -0.64
CA ILE A 53 7.39 -4.00 -0.92
C ILE A 53 6.38 -2.90 -1.23
N SER A 54 6.49 -1.78 -0.54
CA SER A 54 5.69 -0.57 -0.75
C SER A 54 6.56 0.52 -1.36
N MET A 55 6.05 1.14 -2.41
CA MET A 55 6.64 2.31 -3.03
C MET A 55 5.70 3.48 -2.83
N GLN A 56 6.12 4.52 -2.13
CA GLN A 56 5.35 5.75 -1.90
C GLN A 56 5.32 6.58 -3.20
N THR A 57 4.40 6.23 -4.09
CA THR A 57 4.16 6.92 -5.36
C THR A 57 2.69 7.28 -5.53
N SER A 58 2.42 8.57 -5.72
CA SER A 58 1.07 9.09 -5.85
C SER A 58 0.43 8.75 -7.20
N CYS A 59 -0.80 8.22 -7.17
CA CYS A 59 -1.57 7.95 -8.39
C CYS A 59 -1.91 9.25 -9.13
N ARG A 60 -1.66 9.27 -10.44
CA ARG A 60 -1.91 10.43 -11.33
C ARG A 60 -3.37 10.80 -11.49
N GLN A 61 -4.29 9.94 -11.05
CA GLN A 61 -5.73 10.11 -11.22
C GLN A 61 -6.44 10.58 -9.94
N ILE A 62 -5.68 10.98 -8.92
CA ILE A 62 -6.20 11.60 -7.70
C ILE A 62 -6.34 13.11 -7.95
N ALA A 63 -7.52 13.66 -7.67
CA ALA A 63 -7.76 15.10 -7.66
C ALA A 63 -7.29 15.73 -6.34
N ALA A 64 -7.14 17.05 -6.31
CA ALA A 64 -6.66 17.78 -5.13
C ALA A 64 -7.55 17.59 -3.88
N ASP A 65 -8.81 17.20 -4.09
CA ASP A 65 -9.78 16.88 -3.05
C ASP A 65 -9.72 15.41 -2.56
N GLY A 66 -8.72 14.64 -2.99
CA GLY A 66 -8.55 13.23 -2.62
C GLY A 66 -9.45 12.25 -3.39
N ARG A 67 -10.25 12.72 -4.36
CA ARG A 67 -11.16 11.85 -5.11
C ARG A 67 -10.52 11.28 -6.37
N CYS A 68 -10.91 10.06 -6.74
CA CYS A 68 -10.45 9.42 -7.97
C CYS A 68 -11.21 9.97 -9.19
N MET A 69 -10.51 10.64 -10.11
CA MET A 69 -11.09 11.22 -11.32
C MET A 69 -11.68 10.17 -12.28
N ILE A 70 -11.18 8.94 -12.24
CA ILE A 70 -11.62 7.84 -13.11
C ILE A 70 -12.40 6.76 -12.35
N TYR A 71 -13.15 7.11 -11.30
CA TYR A 71 -13.83 6.16 -10.41
C TYR A 71 -14.58 5.03 -11.14
N ALA A 72 -15.33 5.36 -12.20
CA ALA A 72 -16.08 4.38 -13.00
C ALA A 72 -15.16 3.47 -13.86
N ARG A 73 -14.02 3.99 -14.31
CA ARG A 73 -13.05 3.30 -15.19
C ARG A 73 -11.84 2.75 -14.42
N ARG A 74 -11.95 2.65 -13.09
CA ARG A 74 -10.88 2.14 -12.22
C ARG A 74 -10.37 0.77 -12.68
N PRO A 75 -9.05 0.52 -12.62
CA PRO A 75 -8.47 -0.79 -12.89
C PRO A 75 -9.05 -1.87 -11.98
N ARG A 76 -8.89 -3.13 -12.40
CA ARG A 76 -9.41 -4.31 -11.68
C ARG A 76 -8.94 -4.37 -10.22
N ILE A 77 -7.68 -4.02 -9.93
CA ILE A 77 -7.14 -4.03 -8.57
C ILE A 77 -7.87 -3.03 -7.65
N CYS A 78 -8.10 -1.81 -8.12
CA CYS A 78 -8.82 -0.78 -7.38
C CYS A 78 -10.32 -1.12 -7.19
N ARG A 79 -10.90 -1.94 -8.07
CA ARG A 79 -12.29 -2.43 -7.94
C ARG A 79 -12.43 -3.59 -6.96
N LYS A 80 -11.36 -4.37 -6.77
CA LYS A 80 -11.32 -5.47 -5.80
C LYS A 80 -11.09 -5.00 -4.37
N TYR A 81 -10.60 -3.78 -4.20
CA TYR A 81 -10.36 -3.18 -2.89
C TYR A 81 -11.66 -2.97 -2.12
N THR A 82 -11.73 -3.48 -0.90
CA THR A 82 -12.88 -3.39 0.01
C THR A 82 -12.58 -2.45 1.17
N THR A 83 -13.63 -2.02 1.87
CA THR A 83 -13.52 -1.10 3.03
C THR A 83 -12.90 -1.75 4.26
N GLU A 84 -12.78 -3.08 4.28
CA GLU A 84 -12.16 -3.86 5.36
C GLU A 84 -10.64 -3.63 5.42
N ASN A 85 -10.01 -3.38 4.26
CA ASN A 85 -8.57 -3.09 4.16
C ASN A 85 -8.29 -1.59 4.01
N CYS A 86 -9.22 -0.74 4.46
CA CYS A 86 -9.13 0.72 4.27
C CYS A 86 -8.17 1.38 5.25
N ASP A 87 -7.09 1.95 4.71
CA ASP A 87 -6.08 2.76 5.41
C ASP A 87 -6.63 3.88 6.31
N TYR A 88 -7.85 4.34 6.04
CA TYR A 88 -8.53 5.38 6.81
C TYR A 88 -9.30 4.85 8.03
N HIS A 89 -9.73 3.58 8.01
CA HIS A 89 -10.51 2.95 9.07
C HIS A 89 -9.72 1.93 9.91
N SER A 90 -8.65 1.34 9.37
CA SER A 90 -7.78 0.42 10.09
C SER A 90 -6.71 1.18 10.88
N GLY A 91 -7.06 1.60 12.10
CA GLY A 91 -6.16 2.27 13.05
C GLY A 91 -5.05 1.38 13.63
N ASP A 92 -5.07 0.08 13.34
CA ASP A 92 -4.00 -0.87 13.63
C ASP A 92 -3.78 -1.70 12.39
N TYR A 93 -2.81 -1.31 11.58
CA TYR A 93 -2.25 -2.22 10.61
C TYR A 93 -1.60 -3.35 11.41
N GLY A 94 -2.14 -4.56 11.33
CA GLY A 94 -1.62 -5.77 11.98
C GLY A 94 -0.29 -6.24 11.40
N TRP A 95 0.61 -5.30 11.06
CA TRP A 95 1.92 -5.56 10.52
C TRP A 95 2.76 -6.19 11.62
N LYS A 96 3.28 -7.40 11.35
CA LYS A 96 4.19 -8.08 12.26
C LYS A 96 5.55 -7.39 12.29
N ALA A 97 5.94 -6.76 11.17
CA ALA A 97 7.16 -5.97 11.04
C ALA A 97 7.02 -4.92 9.93
N HIS A 98 7.59 -3.73 10.15
CA HIS A 98 7.68 -2.65 9.17
C HIS A 98 9.11 -2.12 9.12
N PHE A 99 9.73 -2.21 7.96
CA PHE A 99 11.08 -1.76 7.70
C PHE A 99 11.03 -0.48 6.86
N THR A 100 11.60 0.59 7.41
CA THR A 100 11.75 1.88 6.74
C THR A 100 13.19 2.34 6.88
N CYS A 101 13.73 2.95 5.83
CA CYS A 101 15.00 3.67 5.91
C CYS A 101 14.70 5.14 6.24
N PRO A 102 15.39 5.77 7.21
CA PRO A 102 15.22 7.19 7.52
C PRO A 102 15.74 8.11 6.41
#